data_AF-A0ABD1JQQ1-F1
#
_entry.id   AF-A0ABD1JQQ1-F1
#
_cell.length_a   1.000
_cell.length_b   1.000
_cell.length_c   1.000
_cell.angle_alpha   90.00
_cell.angle_beta   90.00
_cell.angle_gamma   90.00
#
_symmetry.space_group_name_H-M   'P 1'
#
loop_
_entity.id
_entity.type
_entity.pdbx_description
1 polymer ?
#
loop_
_entity_poly.entity_id
_entity_poly.type
_entity_poly.pdbx_seq_one_letter_code
_entity_poly.pdbx_strand_id
1 'polypeptide(L)'
;MFLPHIQNHIVERIWPEINSRVNYHLKKALLELVDQESLNMNDSLARYCVSCLTGQLCQIGLTRVVESWNAHRIPGKGTPNDLAGSGCPKKIPQELLPHSVEAAELYRQQLGSSLTPQSTFGVDPFLTEEEKLLAENQFAEKYSEISELLCRAVNNDFKPYKEALLFLIITTRRNV
;
A
#
# COMPACT_ATOMS: atom_id res chain seq x y z
N MET A 1 6.54 1.73 22.98
CA MET A 1 6.06 0.44 23.52
C MET A 1 4.54 0.52 23.56
N PHE A 2 3.85 -0.05 22.57
CA PHE A 2 2.38 -0.07 22.56
C PHE A 2 1.92 -1.33 23.30
N LEU A 3 1.23 -1.16 24.43
CA LEU A 3 0.55 -2.26 25.11
C LEU A 3 -0.64 -2.71 24.23
N PRO A 4 -0.81 -4.01 23.95
CA PRO A 4 -1.95 -4.49 23.20
C PRO A 4 -3.17 -4.48 24.13
N HIS A 5 -4.13 -3.59 23.86
CA HIS A 5 -5.44 -3.66 24.51
C HIS A 5 -6.10 -4.99 24.13
N ILE A 6 -6.53 -5.75 25.14
CA ILE A 6 -7.13 -7.09 25.03
C ILE A 6 -8.48 -7.06 24.28
N GLN A 7 -9.01 -5.86 24.00
CA GLN A 7 -10.27 -5.61 23.31
C GLN A 7 -10.18 -5.42 21.79
N ASN A 8 -8.98 -5.36 21.22
CA ASN A 8 -8.84 -5.15 19.78
C ASN A 8 -9.32 -6.37 18.99
N HIS A 9 -10.20 -6.14 18.00
CA HIS A 9 -10.69 -7.18 17.10
C HIS A 9 -9.52 -7.87 16.37
N ILE A 10 -9.69 -9.14 15.95
CA ILE A 10 -8.63 -9.90 15.26
C ILE A 10 -8.07 -9.13 14.05
N VAL A 11 -8.94 -8.40 13.33
CA VAL A 11 -8.55 -7.54 12.21
C VAL A 11 -7.60 -6.41 12.61
N GLU A 12 -7.76 -5.85 13.81
CA GLU A 12 -6.87 -4.78 14.29
C GLU A 12 -5.48 -5.31 14.67
N ARG A 13 -5.35 -6.61 14.94
CA ARG A 13 -4.05 -7.26 15.19
C ARG A 13 -3.28 -7.59 13.92
N ILE A 14 -3.95 -7.64 12.76
CA ILE A 14 -3.27 -7.89 11.47
C ILE A 14 -2.55 -6.65 10.97
N TRP A 15 -3.00 -5.45 11.37
CA TRP A 15 -2.43 -4.20 10.89
C TRP A 15 -0.99 -3.96 11.35
N PRO A 16 -0.60 -4.21 12.62
CA PRO A 16 0.80 -4.23 13.02
C PRO A 16 1.66 -5.20 12.21
N GLU A 17 1.13 -6.38 11.87
CA GLU A 17 1.84 -7.39 11.09
C GLU A 17 2.09 -6.92 9.66
N ILE A 18 1.06 -6.38 8.99
CA ILE A 18 1.17 -5.79 7.66
C ILE A 18 2.19 -4.64 7.67
N ASN A 19 2.12 -3.77 8.67
CA ASN A 19 3.07 -2.67 8.80
C ASN A 19 4.50 -3.17 8.96
N SER A 20 4.72 -4.18 9.80
CA SER A 20 6.05 -4.74 10.04
C SER A 20 6.61 -5.46 8.81
N ARG A 21 5.79 -6.14 8.01
CA ARG A 21 6.25 -6.93 6.87
C ARG A 21 6.37 -6.14 5.57
N VAL A 22 5.63 -5.04 5.44
CA VAL A 22 5.50 -4.29 4.19
C VAL A 22 5.82 -2.81 4.40
N ASN A 23 4.97 -2.10 5.14
CA ASN A 23 4.96 -0.63 5.10
C ASN A 23 6.22 -0.01 5.73
N TYR A 24 6.74 -0.58 6.81
CA TYR A 24 7.89 0.01 7.51
C TYR A 24 9.18 -0.02 6.70
N HIS A 25 9.37 -1.02 5.84
CA HIS A 25 10.56 -1.09 4.98
C HIS A 25 10.57 0.02 3.94
N LEU A 26 9.45 0.21 3.24
CA LEU A 26 9.29 1.27 2.26
C LEU A 26 9.30 2.66 2.92
N LYS A 27 8.63 2.81 4.08
CA LYS A 27 8.67 4.04 4.87
C LYS A 27 10.08 4.41 5.29
N LYS A 28 10.89 3.43 5.74
CA LYS A 28 12.28 3.68 6.13
C LYS A 28 13.11 4.16 4.94
N ALA A 29 12.96 3.53 3.78
CA ALA A 29 13.66 3.96 2.57
C ALA A 29 13.27 5.39 2.13
N LEU A 30 11.98 5.75 2.25
CA LEU A 30 11.47 7.09 1.98
C LEU A 30 12.02 8.13 2.97
N LEU A 31 12.02 7.82 4.26
CA LEU A 31 12.60 8.70 5.28
C LEU A 31 14.07 8.97 5.00
N GLU A 32 14.85 7.93 4.67
CA GLU A 32 16.25 8.11 4.32
C GLU A 32 16.45 9.01 3.08
N LEU A 33 15.56 8.99 2.09
CA LEU A 33 15.62 9.91 0.95
C LEU A 33 15.29 11.35 1.32
N VAL A 34 14.33 11.55 2.23
CA VAL A 34 13.96 12.89 2.73
C VAL A 34 15.09 13.46 3.59
N ASP A 35 15.65 12.65 4.49
CA ASP A 35 16.76 13.04 5.37
C ASP A 35 18.04 13.37 4.57
N GLN A 36 18.23 12.71 3.42
CA GLN A 36 19.32 12.98 2.47
C GLN A 36 19.01 14.14 1.50
N GLU A 37 17.90 14.86 1.69
CA GLU A 37 17.43 15.96 0.83
C GLU A 37 17.26 15.57 -0.65
N SER A 38 17.23 14.26 -0.95
CA SER A 38 17.10 13.71 -2.30
C SER A 38 15.65 13.61 -2.74
N LEU A 39 14.71 13.67 -1.80
CA LEU A 39 13.27 13.66 -2.04
C LEU A 39 12.60 14.85 -1.36
N ASN A 40 12.08 15.78 -2.15
CA ASN A 40 11.32 16.92 -1.65
C ASN A 40 9.82 16.58 -1.55
N MET A 41 9.34 16.25 -0.35
CA MET A 41 7.93 15.97 -0.11
C MET A 41 7.03 17.21 -0.10
N ASN A 42 7.53 18.41 -0.45
CA ASN A 42 6.70 19.58 -0.77
C ASN A 42 6.36 19.69 -2.26
N ASP A 43 7.08 18.96 -3.13
CA ASP A 43 6.79 18.88 -4.56
C ASP A 43 5.59 17.94 -4.80
N SER A 44 4.55 18.45 -5.46
CA SER A 44 3.35 17.67 -5.79
C SER A 44 3.65 16.49 -6.70
N LEU A 45 4.58 16.64 -7.65
CA LEU A 45 4.99 15.58 -8.56
C LEU A 45 5.72 14.47 -7.79
N ALA A 46 6.61 14.84 -6.87
CA ALA A 46 7.28 13.87 -6.01
C ALA A 46 6.26 13.08 -5.16
N ARG A 47 5.26 13.76 -4.57
CA ARG A 47 4.17 13.10 -3.83
C ARG A 47 3.38 12.13 -4.71
N TYR A 48 3.10 12.50 -5.96
CA TYR A 48 2.43 11.63 -6.92
C TYR A 48 3.25 10.37 -7.20
N CYS A 49 4.53 10.51 -7.58
CA CYS A 49 5.41 9.38 -7.86
C CYS A 49 5.58 8.46 -6.64
N VAL A 50 5.73 9.04 -5.43
CA VAL A 50 5.77 8.28 -4.17
C VAL A 50 4.48 7.49 -3.98
N SER A 51 3.32 8.12 -4.16
CA SER A 51 2.01 7.48 -3.99
C SER A 51 1.81 6.35 -4.98
N CYS A 52 2.18 6.56 -6.24
CA CYS A 52 2.06 5.57 -7.31
C CYS A 52 2.96 4.36 -7.05
N LEU A 53 4.28 4.55 -6.99
CA LEU A 53 5.22 3.43 -6.86
C LEU A 53 5.07 2.73 -5.50
N THR A 54 5.04 3.49 -4.41
CA THR A 54 4.97 2.91 -3.06
C THR A 54 3.61 2.24 -2.84
N GLY A 55 2.53 2.81 -3.36
CA GLY A 55 1.20 2.20 -3.32
C GLY A 55 1.17 0.84 -4.01
N GLN A 56 1.75 0.73 -5.21
CA GLN A 56 1.85 -0.55 -5.94
C GLN A 56 2.69 -1.58 -5.17
N LEU A 57 3.85 -1.19 -4.63
CA LEU A 57 4.68 -2.08 -3.83
C LEU A 57 3.98 -2.54 -2.54
N CYS A 58 3.28 -1.63 -1.86
CA CYS A 58 2.45 -1.97 -0.70
C CYS A 58 1.33 -2.96 -1.08
N GLN A 59 0.69 -2.78 -2.23
CA GLN A 59 -0.33 -3.70 -2.72
C GLN A 59 0.24 -5.10 -2.99
N ILE A 60 1.41 -5.18 -3.65
CA ILE A 60 2.12 -6.46 -3.87
C ILE A 60 2.45 -7.11 -2.52
N GLY A 61 3.00 -6.34 -1.57
CA GLY A 61 3.33 -6.85 -0.24
C GLY A 61 2.10 -7.34 0.52
N LEU A 62 1.00 -6.61 0.47
CA LEU A 62 -0.26 -7.00 1.09
C LEU A 62 -0.79 -8.30 0.49
N THR A 63 -0.80 -8.44 -0.84
CA THR A 63 -1.19 -9.68 -1.51
C THR A 63 -0.33 -10.85 -1.02
N ARG A 64 1.00 -10.72 -1.02
CA ARG A 64 1.91 -11.77 -0.52
C ARG A 64 1.67 -12.13 0.94
N VAL A 65 1.39 -11.14 1.79
CA VAL A 65 1.05 -11.37 3.21
C VAL A 65 -0.24 -12.16 3.34
N VAL A 66 -1.29 -11.77 2.60
CA VAL A 66 -2.58 -12.48 2.63
C VAL A 66 -2.45 -13.91 2.11
N GLU A 67 -1.74 -14.12 1.01
CA GLU A 67 -1.48 -15.46 0.45
C GLU A 67 -0.72 -16.35 1.44
N SER A 68 0.39 -15.84 2.00
CA SER A 68 1.19 -16.55 2.99
C SER A 68 0.37 -16.84 4.26
N TRP A 69 -0.43 -15.87 4.71
CA TRP A 69 -1.33 -16.03 5.84
C TRP A 69 -2.41 -17.06 5.56
N ASN A 70 -2.94 -17.17 4.35
CA ASN A 70 -3.97 -18.17 4.08
C ASN A 70 -3.39 -19.58 3.85
N ALA A 71 -2.10 -19.68 3.54
CA ALA A 71 -1.39 -20.94 3.33
C ALA A 71 -0.78 -21.56 4.60
N HIS A 72 -0.67 -20.81 5.72
CA HIS A 72 -0.07 -21.36 6.93
C HIS A 72 -1.03 -22.28 7.71
N ARG A 73 -0.48 -23.32 8.34
CA ARG A 73 -1.25 -24.23 9.21
C ARG A 73 -1.45 -23.60 10.58
N ILE A 74 -2.71 -23.49 11.02
CA ILE A 74 -3.07 -23.07 12.37
C ILE A 74 -3.18 -24.33 13.26
N PRO A 75 -2.38 -24.46 14.33
CA PRO A 75 -2.46 -25.59 15.26
C PRO A 75 -3.89 -25.82 15.78
N GLY A 76 -4.37 -27.05 15.70
CA GLY A 76 -5.72 -27.43 16.14
C GLY A 76 -6.88 -26.96 15.23
N LYS A 77 -6.62 -26.19 14.16
CA LYS A 77 -7.66 -25.75 13.21
C LYS A 77 -7.43 -26.22 11.77
N GLY A 78 -6.18 -26.29 11.31
CA GLY A 78 -5.85 -26.59 9.91
C GLY A 78 -5.40 -25.35 9.13
N THR A 79 -5.36 -25.46 7.80
CA THR A 79 -4.93 -24.38 6.90
C THR A 79 -6.14 -23.55 6.44
N PRO A 80 -6.11 -22.21 6.49
CA PRO A 80 -7.24 -21.38 6.06
C PRO A 80 -7.74 -21.68 4.64
N ASN A 81 -6.84 -21.84 3.67
CA ASN A 81 -7.21 -22.20 2.29
C ASN A 81 -7.96 -23.54 2.22
N ASP A 82 -7.51 -24.56 2.96
CA ASP A 82 -8.16 -25.87 3.00
C ASP A 82 -9.55 -25.78 3.64
N LEU A 83 -9.66 -25.03 4.75
CA LEU A 83 -10.92 -24.80 5.45
C LEU A 83 -11.94 -24.07 4.57
N ALA A 84 -11.47 -23.07 3.80
CA ALA A 84 -12.29 -22.29 2.88
C ALA A 84 -12.67 -23.05 1.60
N GLY A 85 -12.00 -24.18 1.28
CA GLY A 85 -12.27 -24.99 0.09
C GLY A 85 -13.70 -25.55 0.04
N SER A 86 -14.37 -25.68 1.20
CA SER A 86 -15.80 -26.04 1.30
C SER A 86 -16.77 -24.87 1.06
N GLY A 87 -16.23 -23.66 0.80
CA GLY A 87 -16.96 -22.40 0.70
C GLY A 87 -17.07 -21.65 2.03
N CYS A 88 -17.53 -20.40 1.95
CA CYS A 88 -17.92 -19.62 3.13
C CYS A 88 -19.44 -19.75 3.32
N PRO A 89 -19.93 -20.53 4.31
CA PRO A 89 -21.36 -20.81 4.45
C PRO A 89 -22.17 -19.59 4.92
N LYS A 90 -21.52 -18.52 5.38
CA LYS A 90 -22.17 -17.29 5.88
C LYS A 90 -21.70 -16.07 5.09
N LYS A 91 -22.02 -16.03 3.79
CA LYS A 91 -21.83 -14.80 3.00
C LYS A 91 -22.87 -13.77 3.45
N ILE A 92 -22.42 -12.56 3.73
CA ILE A 92 -23.30 -11.41 3.92
C ILE A 92 -23.74 -10.97 2.51
N PRO A 93 -25.06 -10.90 2.23
CA PRO A 93 -25.57 -10.34 0.98
C PRO A 93 -24.95 -8.98 0.71
N GLN A 94 -24.57 -8.72 -0.55
CA GLN A 94 -23.91 -7.46 -0.91
C GLN A 94 -24.81 -6.25 -0.64
N GLU A 95 -26.13 -6.43 -0.69
CA GLU A 95 -27.11 -5.39 -0.37
C GLU A 95 -27.05 -4.94 1.10
N LEU A 96 -26.50 -5.76 2.00
CA LEU A 96 -26.36 -5.43 3.42
C LEU A 96 -25.02 -4.73 3.74
N LEU A 97 -24.11 -4.62 2.77
CA LEU A 97 -22.84 -3.94 2.93
C LEU A 97 -22.96 -2.51 2.41
N PRO A 98 -22.86 -1.48 3.27
CA PRO A 98 -22.93 -0.10 2.83
C PRO A 98 -21.77 0.22 1.88
N HIS A 99 -22.02 1.09 0.91
CA HIS A 99 -20.93 1.64 0.09
C HIS A 99 -19.96 2.43 0.97
N SER A 100 -18.69 2.53 0.55
CA SER A 100 -17.63 3.18 1.35
C SER A 100 -17.98 4.60 1.81
N VAL A 101 -18.66 5.38 0.96
CA VAL A 101 -19.12 6.73 1.29
C VAL A 101 -20.20 6.71 2.38
N GLU A 102 -21.16 5.80 2.27
CA GLU A 102 -22.24 5.64 3.24
C GLU A 102 -21.70 5.12 4.58
N ALA A 103 -20.80 4.14 4.55
CA ALA A 103 -20.11 3.63 5.74
C ALA A 103 -19.32 4.73 6.46
N ALA A 104 -18.63 5.60 5.72
CA ALA A 104 -17.90 6.73 6.26
C ALA A 104 -18.82 7.79 6.88
N GLU A 105 -19.99 8.04 6.27
CA GLU A 105 -21.02 8.92 6.83
C GLU A 105 -21.63 8.35 8.10
N LEU A 106 -22.03 7.08 8.10
CA LEU A 106 -22.55 6.37 9.28
C LEU A 106 -21.56 6.42 10.44
N TYR A 107 -20.27 6.20 10.17
CA TYR A 107 -19.21 6.28 11.17
C TYR A 107 -19.09 7.70 11.76
N ARG A 108 -19.11 8.74 10.92
CA ARG A 108 -19.10 10.15 11.35
C ARG A 108 -20.31 10.47 12.23
N GLN A 109 -21.50 10.04 11.83
CA GLN A 109 -22.74 10.28 12.57
C GLN A 109 -22.77 9.58 13.94
N GLN A 110 -22.25 8.34 14.02
CA GLN A 110 -22.29 7.54 15.25
C GLN A 110 -21.21 7.91 16.26
N LEU A 111 -19.98 8.18 15.80
CA LEU A 111 -18.82 8.36 16.69
C LEU A 111 -18.35 9.81 16.79
N GLY A 112 -18.93 10.72 16.00
CA GLY A 112 -18.61 12.16 16.01
C GLY A 112 -17.17 12.50 15.63
N SER A 113 -16.38 11.52 15.15
CA SER A 113 -14.98 11.72 14.78
C SER A 113 -14.87 12.10 13.30
N SER A 114 -13.96 13.03 12.98
CA SER A 114 -13.69 13.40 11.60
C SER A 114 -12.84 12.32 10.94
N LEU A 115 -13.46 11.45 10.14
CA LEU A 115 -12.70 10.73 9.12
C LEU A 115 -11.96 11.75 8.27
N THR A 116 -10.68 11.50 8.00
CA THR A 116 -9.89 12.38 7.14
C THR A 116 -10.54 12.40 5.75
N PRO A 117 -10.88 13.59 5.21
CA PRO A 117 -11.47 13.70 3.87
C PRO A 117 -10.52 13.17 2.80
N GLN A 118 -11.03 13.06 1.55
CA GLN A 118 -10.22 12.71 0.38
C GLN A 118 -8.92 13.51 0.38
N SER A 119 -7.80 12.78 0.42
CA SER A 119 -6.48 13.37 0.47
C SER A 119 -6.15 14.00 -0.88
N THR A 120 -5.66 15.24 -0.87
CA THR A 120 -5.04 15.89 -2.05
C THR A 120 -3.58 15.49 -2.22
N PHE A 121 -3.14 14.44 -1.53
CA PHE A 121 -1.79 13.93 -1.62
C PHE A 121 -1.63 13.07 -2.88
N GLY A 122 -0.63 13.39 -3.70
CA GLY A 122 -0.30 12.63 -4.90
C GLY A 122 -1.34 12.76 -6.02
N VAL A 123 -1.78 13.99 -6.30
CA VAL A 123 -2.65 14.29 -7.45
C VAL A 123 -1.91 13.98 -8.75
N ASP A 124 -2.63 13.40 -9.72
CA ASP A 124 -2.12 13.10 -11.06
C ASP A 124 -1.64 14.39 -11.75
N PRO A 125 -0.36 14.50 -12.16
CA PRO A 125 0.19 15.70 -12.76
C PRO A 125 0.01 15.76 -14.28
N PHE A 126 -0.44 14.69 -14.94
CA PHE A 126 -0.54 14.64 -16.40
C PHE A 126 -1.79 15.37 -16.91
N LEU A 127 -1.67 16.03 -18.07
CA LEU A 127 -2.81 16.68 -18.73
C LEU A 127 -3.59 15.69 -19.60
N THR A 128 -2.91 14.66 -20.07
CA THR A 128 -3.45 13.64 -20.98
C THR A 128 -3.05 12.23 -20.55
N GLU A 129 -3.87 11.23 -20.93
CA GLU A 129 -3.55 9.83 -20.66
C GLU A 129 -2.37 9.34 -21.51
N GLU A 130 -2.14 9.94 -22.69
CA GLU A 130 -1.01 9.59 -23.55
C GLU A 130 0.35 9.95 -22.91
N GLU A 131 0.45 11.12 -22.29
CA GLU A 131 1.65 11.55 -21.54
C GLU A 131 1.94 10.62 -20.36
N LYS A 132 0.88 10.24 -19.64
CA LYS A 132 0.97 9.30 -18.52
C LYS A 132 1.46 7.93 -18.97
N LEU A 133 0.84 7.38 -20.02
CA LEU A 133 1.21 6.09 -20.56
C LEU A 133 2.65 6.08 -21.09
N LEU A 134 3.10 7.19 -21.68
CA LEU A 134 4.48 7.35 -22.12
C LEU A 134 5.47 7.29 -20.94
N ALA A 135 5.17 8.00 -19.85
CA ALA A 135 6.00 7.97 -18.65
C ALA A 135 6.01 6.58 -17.98
N GLU A 136 4.86 5.91 -17.93
CA GLU A 136 4.71 4.55 -17.38
C GLU A 136 5.50 3.53 -18.20
N ASN A 137 5.43 3.61 -19.53
CA ASN A 137 6.21 2.74 -20.42
C ASN A 137 7.71 2.95 -20.25
N GLN A 138 8.18 4.21 -20.22
CA GLN A 138 9.59 4.53 -19.97
C GLN A 138 10.07 4.03 -18.61
N PHE A 139 9.21 4.05 -17.59
CA PHE A 139 9.50 3.47 -16.29
C PHE A 139 9.61 1.94 -16.36
N ALA A 140 8.64 1.29 -17.00
CA ALA A 140 8.54 -0.16 -17.13
C ALA A 140 9.67 -0.77 -17.97
N GLU A 141 10.22 -0.05 -18.96
CA GLU A 141 11.40 -0.48 -19.72
C GLU A 141 12.62 -0.74 -18.83
N LYS A 142 12.78 0.06 -17.77
CA LYS A 142 13.89 -0.07 -16.82
C LYS A 142 13.54 -0.93 -15.61
N TYR A 143 12.29 -0.89 -15.17
CA TYR A 143 11.80 -1.56 -13.97
C TYR A 143 10.58 -2.43 -14.31
N SER A 144 10.78 -3.46 -15.13
CA SER A 144 9.71 -4.38 -15.55
C SER A 144 9.16 -5.21 -14.38
N GLU A 145 10.04 -5.65 -13.48
CA GLU A 145 9.68 -6.47 -12.31
C GLU A 145 9.79 -5.65 -11.02
N ILE A 146 8.85 -4.73 -10.81
CA ILE A 146 8.83 -3.87 -9.61
C ILE A 146 8.76 -4.66 -8.29
N SER A 147 8.27 -5.90 -8.33
CA SER A 147 8.17 -6.75 -7.15
C SER A 147 9.53 -7.08 -6.51
N GLU A 148 10.62 -7.02 -7.29
CA GLU A 148 11.98 -7.18 -6.80
C GLU A 148 12.40 -5.99 -5.92
N LEU A 149 11.92 -4.77 -6.22
CA LEU A 149 12.19 -3.59 -5.39
C LEU A 149 11.68 -3.80 -3.96
N LEU A 150 10.50 -4.41 -3.82
CA LEU A 150 9.96 -4.80 -2.52
C LEU A 150 10.81 -5.89 -1.87
N CYS A 151 11.19 -6.95 -2.60
CA CYS A 151 12.04 -8.03 -2.09
C CYS A 151 13.36 -7.50 -1.51
N ARG A 152 14.01 -6.57 -2.21
CA ARG A 152 15.24 -5.94 -1.75
C ARG A 152 14.99 -5.08 -0.51
N ALA A 153 13.93 -4.26 -0.52
CA ALA A 153 13.58 -3.38 0.59
C ALA A 153 13.27 -4.15 1.88
N VAL A 154 12.53 -5.25 1.83
CA VAL A 154 12.25 -6.07 3.02
C VAL A 154 13.50 -6.73 3.59
N ASN A 155 14.53 -6.94 2.76
CA ASN A 155 15.84 -7.43 3.16
C ASN A 155 16.84 -6.31 3.52
N ASN A 156 16.35 -5.10 3.81
CA ASN A 156 17.13 -3.91 4.16
C ASN A 156 18.07 -3.38 3.07
N ASP A 157 17.91 -3.82 1.81
CA ASP A 157 18.53 -3.16 0.68
C ASP A 157 17.54 -2.17 0.04
N PHE A 158 17.62 -0.92 0.49
CA PHE A 158 16.74 0.14 0.03
C PHE A 158 17.17 0.78 -1.29
N LYS A 159 18.42 0.56 -1.72
CA LYS A 159 19.01 1.27 -2.86
C LYS A 159 18.20 1.10 -4.15
N PRO A 160 17.76 -0.11 -4.55
CA PRO A 160 16.99 -0.29 -5.78
C PRO A 160 15.67 0.49 -5.77
N TYR A 161 14.94 0.46 -4.64
CA TYR A 161 13.70 1.22 -4.49
C TYR A 161 13.94 2.72 -4.60
N LYS A 162 14.98 3.24 -3.93
CA LYS A 162 15.32 4.66 -3.96
C LYS A 162 15.66 5.13 -5.38
N GLU A 163 16.50 4.37 -6.08
CA GLU A 163 16.89 4.66 -7.47
C GLU A 163 15.68 4.61 -8.41
N ALA A 164 14.79 3.63 -8.24
CA ALA A 164 13.56 3.53 -9.01
C ALA A 164 12.64 4.73 -8.77
N LEU A 165 12.45 5.14 -7.52
CA LEU A 165 11.61 6.29 -7.20
C LEU A 165 12.15 7.60 -7.80
N LEU A 166 13.45 7.84 -7.67
CA LEU A 166 14.10 9.02 -8.26
C LEU A 166 14.02 8.98 -9.79
N PHE A 167 14.20 7.81 -10.39
CA PHE A 167 14.01 7.63 -11.82
C PHE A 167 12.57 7.94 -12.25
N LEU A 168 11.57 7.43 -11.53
CA LEU A 168 10.17 7.72 -11.80
C LEU A 168 9.89 9.23 -11.73
N ILE A 169 10.39 9.92 -10.70
CA ILE A 169 10.24 11.39 -10.56
C ILE A 169 10.83 12.11 -11.77
N ILE A 170 12.04 11.74 -12.19
CA ILE A 170 12.71 12.35 -13.35
C ILE A 170 11.92 12.08 -14.64
N THR A 171 11.47 10.84 -14.84
CA THR A 171 10.72 10.42 -16.02
C THR A 171 9.36 11.12 -16.07
N THR A 172 8.59 11.13 -14.99
CA THR A 172 7.32 11.86 -14.89
C THR A 172 7.53 13.34 -15.19
N ARG A 173 8.54 13.99 -14.60
CA ARG A 173 8.81 15.42 -14.83
C ARG A 173 9.13 15.77 -16.28
N ARG A 174 9.62 14.83 -17.09
CA ARG A 174 9.92 15.05 -18.52
C ARG A 174 8.69 14.95 -19.42
N ASN A 175 7.60 14.35 -18.92
CA ASN A 175 6.40 14.04 -19.69
C ASN A 175 5.17 14.82 -19.17
N VAL A 176 5.35 15.78 -18.26
CA VAL A 176 4.31 16.71 -17.76
C VAL A 176 4.63 18.15 -18.17
#